data_AF-G3J1A8-F1
#
_entry.id   AF-G3J1A8-F1
#
_cell.length_a   1.000
_cell.length_b   1.000
_cell.length_c   1.000
_cell.angle_alpha   90.00
_cell.angle_beta   90.00
_cell.angle_gamma   90.00
#
_symmetry.space_group_name_H-M   'P 1'
#
loop_
_entity.id
_entity.type
_entity.pdbx_description
1 polymer ?
#
loop_
_entity_poly.entity_id
_entity_poly.type
_entity_poly.pdbx_seq_one_letter_code
_entity_poly.pdbx_strand_id
1 'polypeptide(L)'
;MTSISLPIFGQGSQPAEQDGVALEYLQMPQEMTTYAMPQISTDLNAQDLAQANSILQQLQQNLAAFPSISAPIELTQLDAGNRRFIDELLGEGEVSVICSGEQNIRIQESVLAGVWRLQKLNARRQIINDTLEVGIIPQQLSQSAFNGAAGQIDTHWTVVPPGVMNAPPLLTELNAKIAGYRPGGEAHTINLSLLPQTEQDLAFLAKRLGGGSVTILSRGYGNCRITATGTTFVWWVQYFNSEDTLILNTLEVSDVPSVACASPEDIIDSCERLQEILKVYL
;
A
#
# COMPACT_ATOMS: atom_id res chain seq x y z
N MET A 1 -30.27 46.71 -27.56
CA MET A 1 -29.19 45.85 -27.03
C MET A 1 -29.50 44.44 -27.47
N THR A 2 -28.82 43.97 -28.51
CA THR A 2 -28.97 42.62 -29.06
C THR A 2 -28.19 41.65 -28.19
N SER A 3 -28.89 40.70 -27.58
CA SER A 3 -28.29 39.60 -26.82
C SER A 3 -27.55 38.67 -27.79
N ILE A 4 -26.25 38.49 -27.57
CA ILE A 4 -25.44 37.51 -28.29
C ILE A 4 -25.46 36.23 -27.45
N SER A 5 -26.15 35.21 -27.92
CA SER A 5 -26.08 33.87 -27.35
C SER A 5 -24.77 33.21 -27.76
N LEU A 6 -23.88 32.96 -26.80
CA LEU A 6 -22.70 32.12 -27.00
C LEU A 6 -23.17 30.65 -27.06
N PRO A 7 -22.84 29.89 -28.12
CA PRO A 7 -23.11 28.46 -28.14
C PRO A 7 -22.26 27.74 -27.09
N ILE A 8 -22.90 26.98 -26.21
CA ILE A 8 -22.23 26.08 -25.29
C ILE A 8 -21.84 24.84 -26.09
N PHE A 9 -20.56 24.67 -26.38
CA PHE A 9 -20.02 23.44 -26.95
C PHE A 9 -19.81 22.41 -25.84
N GLY A 10 -20.46 21.25 -25.94
CA GLY A 10 -20.27 20.12 -25.04
C GLY A 10 -19.05 19.28 -25.38
N GLN A 11 -18.64 18.38 -24.48
CA GLN A 11 -17.58 17.40 -24.76
C GLN A 11 -17.91 16.60 -26.04
N GLY A 12 -16.91 16.46 -26.93
CA GLY A 12 -17.05 15.79 -28.24
C GLY A 12 -17.37 16.71 -29.43
N SER A 13 -17.47 18.03 -29.22
CA SER A 13 -17.76 19.00 -30.31
C SER A 13 -16.52 19.44 -31.10
N GLN A 14 -15.33 18.95 -30.77
CA GLN A 14 -14.11 19.30 -31.49
C GLN A 14 -14.10 18.61 -32.87
N PRO A 15 -13.78 19.34 -33.96
CA PRO A 15 -13.56 18.71 -35.24
C PRO A 15 -12.43 17.68 -35.13
N ALA A 16 -12.62 16.49 -35.69
CA ALA A 16 -11.57 15.49 -35.77
C ALA A 16 -10.32 16.10 -36.43
N GLU A 17 -9.14 15.89 -35.83
CA GLU A 17 -7.88 16.31 -36.43
C GLU A 17 -7.70 15.63 -37.79
N GLN A 18 -7.17 16.37 -38.78
CA GLN A 18 -7.09 15.93 -40.18
C GLN A 18 -6.27 14.64 -40.38
N ASP A 19 -5.46 14.25 -39.39
CA ASP A 19 -4.60 13.06 -39.44
C ASP A 19 -5.25 11.79 -38.85
N GLY A 20 -6.53 11.83 -38.45
CA GLY A 20 -7.29 10.63 -38.09
C GLY A 20 -6.80 9.90 -36.84
N VAL A 21 -5.91 10.51 -36.04
CA VAL A 21 -5.47 9.96 -34.76
C VAL A 21 -6.63 10.11 -33.78
N ALA A 22 -7.34 9.00 -33.53
CA ALA A 22 -8.27 8.94 -32.43
C ALA A 22 -7.46 9.15 -31.14
N LEU A 23 -7.82 10.18 -30.36
CA LEU A 23 -7.28 10.32 -29.01
C LEU A 23 -7.75 9.11 -28.22
N GLU A 24 -6.88 8.12 -28.04
CA GLU A 24 -7.09 7.01 -27.12
C GLU A 24 -7.00 7.58 -25.71
N TYR A 25 -8.14 8.03 -25.20
CA TYR A 25 -8.25 8.43 -23.80
C TYR A 25 -8.08 7.18 -22.93
N LEU A 26 -7.16 7.27 -21.96
CA LEU A 26 -7.12 6.30 -20.88
C LEU A 26 -8.52 6.18 -20.27
N GLN A 27 -9.05 4.95 -20.22
CA GLN A 27 -10.30 4.70 -19.51
C GLN A 27 -10.15 5.16 -18.07
N MET A 28 -11.04 6.04 -17.64
CA MET A 28 -11.09 6.43 -16.24
C MET A 28 -11.55 5.23 -15.40
N PRO A 29 -10.99 5.01 -14.21
CA PRO A 29 -11.47 3.99 -13.29
C PRO A 29 -12.97 4.19 -13.04
N GLN A 30 -13.76 3.13 -13.28
CA GLN A 30 -15.23 3.24 -13.28
C GLN A 30 -15.86 2.92 -11.92
N GLU A 31 -15.16 2.19 -11.05
CA GLU A 31 -15.68 1.76 -9.76
C GLU A 31 -14.71 2.13 -8.63
N MET A 32 -15.21 2.89 -7.65
CA MET A 32 -14.53 3.20 -6.40
C MET A 32 -15.21 2.39 -5.31
N THR A 33 -14.44 1.62 -4.53
CA THR A 33 -14.97 0.96 -3.34
C THR A 33 -15.16 2.03 -2.26
N THR A 34 -16.34 2.65 -2.22
CA THR A 34 -16.70 3.53 -1.09
C THR A 34 -16.92 2.67 0.15
N TYR A 35 -16.54 3.19 1.32
CA TYR A 35 -16.85 2.54 2.59
C TYR A 35 -18.34 2.19 2.67
N ALA A 36 -18.61 0.93 3.03
CA ALA A 36 -19.93 0.42 3.34
C ALA A 36 -19.89 -0.20 4.73
N MET A 37 -20.90 0.07 5.56
CA MET A 37 -20.98 -0.50 6.90
C MET A 37 -20.96 -2.04 6.80
N PRO A 38 -20.08 -2.72 7.57
CA PRO A 38 -19.99 -4.18 7.52
C PRO A 38 -21.32 -4.79 7.95
N GLN A 39 -21.79 -5.80 7.22
CA GLN A 39 -22.99 -6.56 7.56
C GLN A 39 -22.60 -7.76 8.42
N ILE A 40 -22.90 -7.67 9.72
CA ILE A 40 -22.64 -8.74 10.67
C ILE A 40 -23.77 -9.77 10.62
N SER A 41 -23.40 -11.05 10.59
CA SER A 41 -24.36 -12.15 10.53
C SER A 41 -25.26 -12.19 11.78
N THR A 42 -26.57 -12.39 11.57
CA THR A 42 -27.59 -12.35 12.62
C THR A 42 -27.51 -13.49 13.65
N ASP A 43 -26.74 -14.54 13.37
CA ASP A 43 -26.50 -15.69 14.27
C ASP A 43 -25.47 -15.40 15.38
N LEU A 44 -24.81 -14.24 15.35
CA LEU A 44 -23.85 -13.81 16.35
C LEU A 44 -24.59 -13.16 17.55
N ASN A 45 -25.05 -13.98 18.50
CA ASN A 45 -25.75 -13.51 19.71
C ASN A 45 -24.81 -12.76 20.66
N ALA A 46 -25.24 -11.60 21.16
CA ALA A 46 -24.44 -10.71 22.00
C ALA A 46 -23.89 -11.32 23.31
N GLN A 47 -24.45 -12.42 23.83
CA GLN A 47 -23.95 -13.08 25.04
C GLN A 47 -22.62 -13.84 24.83
N ASP A 48 -22.34 -14.28 23.60
CA ASP A 48 -21.14 -15.07 23.27
C ASP A 48 -19.98 -14.22 22.72
N LEU A 49 -20.14 -12.88 22.64
CA LEU A 49 -19.18 -11.96 22.01
C LEU A 49 -18.29 -11.18 23.00
N ALA A 50 -18.16 -11.64 24.24
CA ALA A 50 -17.42 -10.91 25.28
C ALA A 50 -15.95 -10.65 24.89
N GLN A 51 -15.28 -11.59 24.21
CA GLN A 51 -13.90 -11.40 23.76
C GLN A 51 -13.83 -10.34 22.66
N ALA A 52 -14.70 -10.43 21.65
CA ALA A 52 -14.78 -9.47 20.55
C ALA A 52 -15.05 -8.05 21.08
N ASN A 53 -15.94 -7.90 22.07
CA ASN A 53 -16.22 -6.60 22.69
C ASN A 53 -14.98 -6.00 23.35
N SER A 54 -14.20 -6.83 24.05
CA SER A 54 -12.94 -6.40 24.65
C SER A 54 -11.92 -5.96 23.58
N ILE A 55 -11.80 -6.72 22.48
CA ILE A 55 -10.93 -6.39 21.36
C ILE A 55 -11.33 -5.06 20.72
N LEU A 56 -12.63 -4.84 20.48
CA LEU A 56 -13.14 -3.63 19.88
C LEU A 56 -12.98 -2.40 20.79
N GLN A 57 -13.18 -2.55 22.09
CA GLN A 57 -12.91 -1.47 23.06
C GLN A 57 -11.43 -1.11 23.07
N GLN A 58 -10.54 -2.09 23.01
CA GLN A 58 -9.09 -1.83 22.92
C GLN A 58 -8.72 -1.20 21.58
N LEU A 59 -9.34 -1.63 20.48
CA LEU A 59 -9.14 -1.04 19.17
C LEU A 59 -9.59 0.42 19.13
N GLN A 60 -10.76 0.72 19.72
CA GLN A 60 -11.25 2.08 19.87
C GLN A 60 -10.31 2.97 20.68
N GLN A 61 -9.73 2.43 21.77
CA GLN A 61 -8.73 3.14 22.57
C GLN A 61 -7.45 3.41 21.77
N ASN A 62 -6.97 2.42 21.02
CA ASN A 62 -5.77 2.56 20.18
C ASN A 62 -5.98 3.59 19.05
N LEU A 63 -7.15 3.58 18.39
CA LEU A 63 -7.54 4.58 17.40
C LEU A 63 -7.63 5.98 18.01
N ALA A 64 -8.23 6.12 19.19
CA ALA A 64 -8.32 7.40 19.89
C ALA A 64 -6.96 7.91 20.41
N ALA A 65 -5.99 7.03 20.63
CA ALA A 65 -4.65 7.37 21.08
C ALA A 65 -3.71 7.79 19.94
N PHE A 66 -4.07 7.53 18.68
CA PHE A 66 -3.29 7.94 17.51
C PHE A 66 -3.01 9.46 17.53
N PRO A 67 -1.78 9.93 17.24
CA PRO A 67 -0.64 9.22 16.65
C PRO A 67 0.30 8.50 17.65
N SER A 68 -0.10 8.35 18.91
CA SER A 68 0.70 7.61 19.88
C SER A 68 0.78 6.14 19.51
N ILE A 69 1.98 5.56 19.64
CA ILE A 69 2.21 4.14 19.43
C ILE A 69 1.42 3.35 20.48
N SER A 70 0.48 2.54 20.01
CA SER A 70 -0.32 1.66 20.86
C SER A 70 0.20 0.23 20.81
N ALA A 71 -0.03 -0.54 21.87
CA ALA A 71 0.33 -1.95 21.89
C ALA A 71 -0.54 -2.74 20.88
N PRO A 72 0.04 -3.75 20.20
CA PRO A 72 -0.74 -4.65 19.36
C PRO A 72 -1.82 -5.38 20.18
N ILE A 73 -2.95 -5.64 19.54
CA ILE A 73 -4.08 -6.35 20.14
C ILE A 73 -4.02 -7.80 19.69
N GLU A 74 -3.96 -8.74 20.64
CA GLU A 74 -3.81 -10.17 20.34
C GLU A 74 -5.16 -10.81 19.97
N LEU A 75 -5.21 -11.48 18.82
CA LEU A 75 -6.39 -12.22 18.32
C LEU A 75 -6.23 -13.74 18.32
N THR A 76 -5.01 -14.27 18.57
CA THR A 76 -4.68 -15.69 18.36
C THR A 76 -5.56 -16.66 19.18
N GLN A 77 -6.01 -16.25 20.36
CA GLN A 77 -6.77 -17.10 21.30
C GLN A 77 -8.29 -16.87 21.24
N LEU A 78 -8.79 -16.15 20.24
CA LEU A 78 -10.23 -15.97 20.07
C LEU A 78 -10.91 -17.30 19.77
N ASP A 79 -12.06 -17.53 20.39
CA ASP A 79 -12.94 -18.63 19.97
C ASP A 79 -13.53 -18.38 18.58
N ALA A 80 -14.13 -19.43 17.99
CA ALA A 80 -14.61 -19.38 16.62
C ALA A 80 -15.71 -18.32 16.39
N GLY A 81 -16.58 -18.07 17.37
CA GLY A 81 -17.66 -17.09 17.25
C GLY A 81 -17.13 -15.66 17.28
N ASN A 82 -16.29 -15.36 18.27
CA ASN A 82 -15.63 -14.05 18.40
C ASN A 82 -14.71 -13.76 17.22
N ARG A 83 -13.97 -14.76 16.73
CA ARG A 83 -13.11 -14.60 15.55
C ARG A 83 -13.91 -14.28 14.30
N ARG A 84 -14.99 -15.02 14.05
CA ARG A 84 -15.87 -14.77 12.89
C ARG A 84 -16.48 -13.37 12.94
N PHE A 85 -16.92 -12.91 14.12
CA PHE A 85 -17.43 -11.55 14.29
C PHE A 85 -16.36 -10.50 13.95
N ILE A 86 -15.14 -10.64 14.46
CA ILE A 86 -14.03 -9.71 14.17
C ILE A 86 -13.67 -9.74 12.68
N ASP A 87 -13.64 -10.93 12.06
CA ASP A 87 -13.37 -11.09 10.63
C ASP A 87 -14.43 -10.37 9.77
N GLU A 88 -15.73 -10.52 10.09
CA GLU A 88 -16.84 -9.86 9.39
C GLU A 88 -16.82 -8.33 9.58
N LEU A 89 -16.47 -7.86 10.78
CA LEU A 89 -16.43 -6.44 11.10
C LEU A 89 -15.26 -5.72 10.43
N LEU A 90 -14.05 -6.30 10.51
CA LEU A 90 -12.84 -5.68 9.97
C LEU A 90 -12.77 -5.80 8.45
N GLY A 91 -13.25 -6.90 7.87
CA GLY A 91 -13.15 -7.14 6.43
C GLY A 91 -11.73 -7.01 5.88
N GLU A 92 -11.63 -6.77 4.57
CA GLU A 92 -10.37 -6.50 3.86
C GLU A 92 -10.45 -5.15 3.18
N GLY A 93 -9.53 -4.25 3.53
CA GLY A 93 -9.32 -2.98 2.88
C GLY A 93 -8.47 -3.08 1.61
N GLU A 94 -7.97 -1.93 1.19
CA GLU A 94 -7.33 -1.75 -0.11
C GLU A 94 -5.88 -2.23 -0.11
N VAL A 95 -5.17 -2.08 1.01
CA VAL A 95 -3.74 -2.39 1.11
C VAL A 95 -3.51 -3.76 1.75
N SER A 96 -2.66 -4.55 1.10
CA SER A 96 -2.21 -5.85 1.59
C SER A 96 -0.70 -5.98 1.44
N VAL A 97 -0.06 -6.70 2.34
CA VAL A 97 1.38 -6.96 2.32
C VAL A 97 1.67 -8.44 2.46
N ILE A 98 2.62 -8.90 1.66
CA ILE A 98 3.23 -10.21 1.80
C ILE A 98 4.71 -10.01 2.15
N CYS A 99 5.11 -10.50 3.32
CA CYS A 99 6.50 -10.62 3.71
C CYS A 99 6.95 -12.06 3.47
N SER A 100 7.84 -12.25 2.49
CA SER A 100 8.43 -13.53 2.10
C SER A 100 9.81 -13.71 2.75
N GLY A 101 10.12 -14.89 3.29
CA GLY A 101 11.43 -15.17 3.90
C GLY A 101 11.33 -16.18 5.05
N GLU A 102 12.14 -15.98 6.10
CA GLU A 102 12.11 -16.83 7.30
C GLU A 102 10.81 -16.69 8.11
N GLN A 103 10.13 -15.55 7.99
CA GLN A 103 8.82 -15.32 8.61
C GLN A 103 7.81 -15.02 7.51
N ASN A 104 6.91 -15.98 7.24
CA ASN A 104 5.76 -15.75 6.38
C ASN A 104 4.76 -14.90 7.16
N ILE A 105 4.76 -13.59 6.92
CA ILE A 105 3.82 -12.65 7.53
C ILE A 105 2.89 -12.13 6.43
N ARG A 106 1.60 -12.17 6.72
CA ARG A 106 0.58 -11.48 5.94
C ARG A 106 0.10 -10.30 6.73
N ILE A 107 0.03 -9.15 6.07
CA ILE A 107 -0.52 -7.94 6.66
C ILE A 107 -1.66 -7.50 5.78
N GLN A 108 -2.80 -7.17 6.38
CA GLN A 108 -3.98 -6.73 5.67
C GLN A 108 -4.54 -5.51 6.38
N GLU A 109 -4.71 -4.41 5.66
CA GLU A 109 -5.49 -3.29 6.15
C GLU A 109 -6.97 -3.70 6.20
N SER A 110 -7.69 -3.27 7.22
CA SER A 110 -9.13 -3.49 7.33
C SER A 110 -9.92 -2.45 6.52
N VAL A 111 -11.25 -2.56 6.48
CA VAL A 111 -12.11 -1.49 5.93
C VAL A 111 -12.07 -0.20 6.75
N LEU A 112 -11.55 -0.27 7.98
CA LEU A 112 -11.17 0.86 8.81
C LEU A 112 -9.70 1.18 8.51
N ALA A 113 -9.46 2.28 7.79
CA ALA A 113 -8.14 2.72 7.39
C ALA A 113 -7.19 2.90 8.59
N GLY A 114 -5.96 2.44 8.41
CA GLY A 114 -4.92 2.40 9.45
C GLY A 114 -5.16 1.42 10.59
N VAL A 115 -6.18 0.56 10.51
CA VAL A 115 -6.28 -0.65 11.32
C VAL A 115 -5.74 -1.81 10.50
N TRP A 116 -4.65 -2.40 10.98
CA TRP A 116 -3.89 -3.42 10.28
C TRP A 116 -3.94 -4.74 11.03
N ARG A 117 -4.19 -5.83 10.32
CA ARG A 117 -4.09 -7.18 10.85
C ARG A 117 -2.79 -7.84 10.40
N LEU A 118 -1.99 -8.30 11.34
CA LEU A 118 -0.73 -9.00 11.10
C LEU A 118 -0.91 -10.48 11.47
N GLN A 119 -0.70 -11.36 10.50
CA GLN A 119 -0.79 -12.80 10.68
C GLN A 119 0.55 -13.45 10.35
N LYS A 120 1.16 -14.07 11.35
CA LYS A 120 2.37 -14.89 11.18
C LYS A 120 1.97 -16.33 10.93
N LEU A 121 2.50 -16.91 9.85
CA LEU A 121 2.23 -18.28 9.44
C LEU A 121 3.45 -19.18 9.66
N ASN A 122 3.20 -20.41 10.09
CA ASN A 122 4.22 -21.45 10.12
C ASN A 122 4.48 -22.04 8.71
N ALA A 123 5.42 -22.99 8.61
CA ALA A 123 5.75 -23.68 7.35
C ALA A 123 4.55 -24.44 6.72
N ARG A 124 3.53 -24.78 7.51
CA ARG A 124 2.29 -25.45 7.05
C ARG A 124 1.18 -24.45 6.70
N ARG A 125 1.49 -23.14 6.62
CA ARG A 125 0.52 -22.06 6.37
C ARG A 125 -0.59 -21.97 7.42
N GLN A 126 -0.31 -22.37 8.66
CA GLN A 126 -1.22 -22.18 9.78
C GLN A 126 -0.82 -20.90 10.52
N ILE A 127 -1.83 -20.13 10.92
CA ILE A 127 -1.63 -18.90 11.71
C ILE A 127 -1.16 -19.31 13.11
N ILE A 128 0.00 -18.80 13.51
CA ILE A 128 0.59 -19.02 14.84
C ILE A 128 0.55 -17.77 15.71
N ASN A 129 0.38 -16.60 15.11
CA ASN A 129 0.14 -15.34 15.78
C ASN A 129 -0.72 -14.45 14.86
N ASP A 130 -1.71 -13.80 15.46
CA ASP A 130 -2.71 -12.95 14.81
C ASP A 130 -2.89 -11.71 15.69
N THR A 131 -2.53 -10.54 15.19
CA THR A 131 -2.58 -9.28 15.94
C THR A 131 -3.21 -8.16 15.14
N LEU A 132 -3.77 -7.16 15.83
CA LEU A 132 -4.15 -5.88 15.26
C LEU A 132 -3.19 -4.78 15.69
N GLU A 133 -2.83 -3.90 14.78
CA GLU A 133 -2.06 -2.68 15.02
C GLU A 133 -2.81 -1.48 14.46
N VAL A 134 -2.63 -0.31 15.09
CA VAL A 134 -3.18 0.97 14.61
C VAL A 134 -2.02 1.88 14.24
N GLY A 135 -2.07 2.46 13.05
CA GLY A 135 -1.10 3.44 12.57
C GLY A 135 -1.14 3.65 11.06
N ILE A 136 -0.34 4.58 10.57
CA ILE A 136 -0.23 4.84 9.12
C ILE A 136 0.28 3.62 8.36
N ILE A 137 1.10 2.79 9.01
CA ILE A 137 1.63 1.53 8.51
C ILE A 137 2.12 0.71 9.72
N PRO A 138 2.08 -0.64 9.70
CA PRO A 138 2.57 -1.44 10.82
C PRO A 138 4.07 -1.29 11.05
N GLN A 139 4.48 -1.21 12.31
CA GLN A 139 5.88 -0.94 12.66
C GLN A 139 6.83 -2.03 12.17
N GLN A 140 6.36 -3.28 12.18
CA GLN A 140 7.16 -4.42 11.75
C GLN A 140 7.42 -4.43 10.24
N LEU A 141 6.71 -3.63 9.45
CA LEU A 141 6.84 -3.62 7.99
C LEU A 141 8.22 -3.13 7.56
N SER A 142 8.65 -1.94 8.00
CA SER A 142 9.94 -1.36 7.59
C SER A 142 11.11 -2.23 8.01
N GLN A 143 11.03 -2.84 9.22
CA GLN A 143 12.05 -3.77 9.69
C GLN A 143 12.08 -5.04 8.82
N SER A 144 10.91 -5.57 8.44
CA SER A 144 10.82 -6.76 7.58
C SER A 144 11.29 -6.49 6.15
N ALA A 145 11.01 -5.30 5.62
CA ALA A 145 11.31 -4.89 4.25
C ALA A 145 12.81 -4.87 3.94
N PHE A 146 13.61 -4.41 4.90
CA PHE A 146 15.04 -4.21 4.73
C PHE A 146 15.91 -5.10 5.64
N ASN A 147 15.33 -6.16 6.22
CA ASN A 147 16.10 -7.14 6.98
C ASN A 147 17.11 -7.84 6.05
N GLY A 148 18.41 -7.63 6.31
CA GLY A 148 19.49 -8.17 5.47
C GLY A 148 19.73 -7.41 4.16
N ALA A 149 19.07 -6.26 3.95
CA ALA A 149 19.33 -5.40 2.80
C ALA A 149 20.71 -4.71 2.91
N ALA A 150 21.32 -4.44 1.76
CA ALA A 150 22.57 -3.71 1.69
C ALA A 150 22.34 -2.22 1.95
N GLY A 151 23.21 -1.59 2.76
CA GLY A 151 23.16 -0.15 3.02
C GLY A 151 23.66 0.72 1.85
N GLN A 152 24.16 0.12 0.78
CA GLN A 152 24.61 0.78 -0.44
C GLN A 152 24.51 -0.18 -1.63
N ILE A 153 24.36 0.38 -2.82
CA ILE A 153 24.34 -0.32 -4.09
C ILE A 153 25.77 -0.51 -4.59
N ASP A 154 26.11 -1.72 -5.05
CA ASP A 154 27.36 -1.96 -5.77
C ASP A 154 27.32 -1.28 -7.15
N THR A 155 28.06 -0.18 -7.27
CA THR A 155 28.23 0.57 -8.53
C THR A 155 29.50 0.17 -9.29
N HIS A 156 30.18 -0.91 -8.91
CA HIS A 156 31.32 -1.40 -9.66
C HIS A 156 30.89 -2.30 -10.83
N TRP A 157 31.36 -1.97 -12.03
CA TRP A 157 31.28 -2.84 -13.21
C TRP A 157 32.49 -2.60 -14.11
N THR A 158 33.04 -3.67 -14.67
CA THR A 158 34.18 -3.59 -15.60
C THR A 158 33.72 -3.20 -17.01
N VAL A 159 32.53 -3.67 -17.42
CA VAL A 159 31.90 -3.38 -18.70
C VAL A 159 30.40 -3.22 -18.47
N VAL A 160 29.83 -2.13 -18.99
CA VAL A 160 28.36 -1.93 -19.00
C VAL A 160 27.75 -2.91 -20.02
N PRO A 161 26.77 -3.74 -19.63
CA PRO A 161 26.17 -4.69 -20.56
C PRO A 161 25.59 -4.02 -21.81
N PRO A 162 25.61 -4.68 -22.99
CA PRO A 162 25.02 -4.13 -24.20
C PRO A 162 23.56 -3.74 -24.01
N GLY A 163 23.18 -2.56 -24.50
CA GLY A 163 21.82 -2.03 -24.39
C GLY A 163 21.50 -1.29 -23.09
N VAL A 164 22.36 -1.38 -22.07
CA VAL A 164 22.26 -0.54 -20.87
C VAL A 164 22.77 0.86 -21.20
N MET A 165 21.96 1.88 -20.94
CA MET A 165 22.23 3.28 -21.25
C MET A 165 22.12 4.14 -20.00
N ASN A 166 20.94 4.15 -19.36
CA ASN A 166 20.62 5.12 -18.30
C ASN A 166 20.63 4.54 -16.89
N ALA A 167 20.70 3.22 -16.70
CA ALA A 167 20.76 2.64 -15.36
C ALA A 167 21.99 3.06 -14.52
N PRO A 168 23.22 3.15 -15.06
CA PRO A 168 24.41 3.51 -14.28
C PRO A 168 24.34 4.85 -13.50
N PRO A 169 23.96 5.99 -14.10
CA PRO A 169 23.84 7.24 -13.34
C PRO A 169 22.71 7.17 -12.29
N LEU A 170 21.62 6.44 -12.55
CA LEU A 170 20.53 6.29 -11.58
C LEU A 170 20.97 5.54 -10.32
N LEU A 171 21.79 4.48 -10.45
CA LEU A 171 22.36 3.78 -9.29
C LEU A 171 23.28 4.69 -8.46
N THR A 172 24.00 5.61 -9.12
CA THR A 172 24.85 6.60 -8.45
C THR A 172 24.01 7.64 -7.69
N GLU A 173 22.92 8.12 -8.30
CA GLU A 173 21.96 9.02 -7.66
C GLU A 173 21.30 8.37 -6.44
N LEU A 174 20.83 7.13 -6.57
CA LEU A 174 20.24 6.37 -5.46
C LEU A 174 21.22 6.21 -4.30
N ASN A 175 22.48 5.85 -4.57
CA ASN A 175 23.51 5.78 -3.52
C ASN A 175 23.71 7.09 -2.78
N ALA A 176 23.74 8.22 -3.51
CA ALA A 176 23.85 9.54 -2.88
C ALA A 176 22.65 9.84 -1.98
N LYS A 177 21.44 9.46 -2.41
CA LYS A 177 20.20 9.68 -1.66
C LYS A 177 20.10 8.77 -0.44
N ILE A 178 20.44 7.48 -0.56
CA ILE A 178 20.49 6.53 0.56
C ILE A 178 21.46 7.02 1.64
N ALA A 179 22.66 7.47 1.26
CA ALA A 179 23.68 7.94 2.23
C ALA A 179 23.20 9.14 3.06
N GLY A 180 22.41 10.03 2.45
CA GLY A 180 21.82 11.19 3.10
C GLY A 180 20.49 10.91 3.83
N TYR A 181 19.81 9.80 3.52
CA TYR A 181 18.46 9.54 4.02
C TYR A 181 18.44 9.33 5.53
N ARG A 182 17.39 9.83 6.18
CA ARG A 182 17.09 9.63 7.60
C ARG A 182 15.60 9.28 7.71
N PRO A 183 15.21 8.37 8.62
CA PRO A 183 13.80 8.08 8.84
C PRO A 183 12.99 9.34 9.12
N GLY A 184 11.81 9.44 8.49
CA GLY A 184 10.96 10.64 8.46
C GLY A 184 11.42 11.73 7.49
N GLY A 185 12.48 11.50 6.73
CA GLY A 185 12.98 12.42 5.71
C GLY A 185 12.10 12.45 4.45
N GLU A 186 12.23 13.53 3.67
CA GLU A 186 11.52 13.68 2.40
C GLU A 186 11.88 12.53 1.44
N ALA A 187 10.84 11.93 0.84
CA ALA A 187 11.00 10.87 -0.13
C ALA A 187 11.68 11.38 -1.40
N HIS A 188 12.60 10.60 -1.96
CA HIS A 188 13.20 10.89 -3.25
C HIS A 188 12.70 9.92 -4.30
N THR A 189 11.98 10.42 -5.31
CA THR A 189 11.39 9.59 -6.36
C THR A 189 12.09 9.81 -7.70
N ILE A 190 12.55 8.72 -8.31
CA ILE A 190 13.04 8.68 -9.69
C ILE A 190 11.93 8.10 -10.56
N ASN A 191 11.42 8.90 -11.49
CA ASN A 191 10.40 8.46 -12.44
C ASN A 191 11.07 7.81 -13.67
N LEU A 192 11.07 6.47 -13.70
CA LEU A 192 11.67 5.70 -14.79
C LEU A 192 10.89 5.84 -16.10
N SER A 193 9.56 6.03 -16.03
CA SER A 193 8.71 6.21 -17.22
C SER A 193 8.96 7.52 -17.96
N LEU A 194 9.53 8.54 -17.31
CA LEU A 194 9.89 9.81 -17.93
C LEU A 194 11.32 9.83 -18.49
N LEU A 195 12.08 8.76 -18.29
CA LEU A 195 13.44 8.62 -18.78
C LEU A 195 13.45 7.67 -20.00
N PRO A 196 14.35 7.87 -20.97
CA PRO A 196 14.50 6.93 -22.07
C PRO A 196 15.15 5.63 -21.56
N GLN A 197 14.35 4.72 -21.00
CA GLN A 197 14.84 3.45 -20.44
C GLN A 197 14.73 2.32 -21.46
N THR A 198 15.78 1.51 -21.55
CA THR A 198 15.72 0.23 -22.27
C THR A 198 15.28 -0.90 -21.33
N GLU A 199 14.82 -2.03 -21.87
CA GLU A 199 14.56 -3.22 -21.05
C GLU A 199 15.82 -3.70 -20.33
N GLN A 200 16.98 -3.52 -20.95
CA GLN A 200 18.28 -3.84 -20.38
C GLN A 200 18.61 -2.93 -19.20
N ASP A 201 18.24 -1.65 -19.24
CA ASP A 201 18.38 -0.74 -18.10
C ASP A 201 17.56 -1.24 -16.89
N LEU A 202 16.29 -1.58 -17.10
CA LEU A 202 15.43 -2.10 -16.03
C LEU A 202 15.96 -3.40 -15.43
N ALA A 203 16.42 -4.33 -16.29
CA ALA A 203 17.03 -5.58 -15.85
C ALA A 203 18.33 -5.33 -15.06
N PHE A 204 19.13 -4.35 -15.48
CA PHE A 204 20.35 -3.96 -14.78
C PHE A 204 20.06 -3.34 -13.41
N LEU A 205 19.07 -2.43 -13.32
CA LEU A 205 18.60 -1.87 -12.05
C LEU A 205 18.13 -2.98 -11.11
N ALA A 206 17.25 -3.88 -11.57
CA ALA A 206 16.76 -4.99 -10.76
C ALA A 206 17.86 -5.90 -10.23
N LYS A 207 18.83 -6.23 -11.08
CA LYS A 207 19.98 -7.04 -10.66
C LYS A 207 20.82 -6.34 -9.59
N ARG A 208 21.01 -5.02 -9.71
CA ARG A 208 21.89 -4.23 -8.82
C ARG A 208 21.25 -3.87 -7.50
N LEU A 209 19.96 -3.54 -7.52
CA LEU A 209 19.18 -3.25 -6.32
C LEU A 209 18.87 -4.53 -5.53
N GLY A 210 18.76 -5.67 -6.21
CA GLY A 210 18.37 -6.94 -5.62
C GLY A 210 16.88 -7.02 -5.29
N GLY A 211 16.39 -8.22 -5.02
CA GLY A 211 15.03 -8.44 -4.55
C GLY A 211 14.94 -8.36 -3.03
N GLY A 212 13.98 -7.60 -2.50
CA GLY A 212 13.64 -7.61 -1.08
C GLY A 212 12.58 -8.66 -0.76
N SER A 213 12.26 -8.76 0.53
CA SER A 213 11.32 -9.72 1.11
C SER A 213 9.87 -9.24 1.10
N VAL A 214 9.63 -7.94 0.93
CA VAL A 214 8.31 -7.33 1.13
C VAL A 214 7.72 -6.87 -0.19
N THR A 215 6.47 -7.25 -0.41
CA THR A 215 5.62 -6.73 -1.48
C THR A 215 4.32 -6.22 -0.90
N ILE A 216 4.01 -4.95 -1.19
CA ILE A 216 2.74 -4.31 -0.86
C ILE A 216 1.92 -4.21 -2.15
N LEU A 217 0.64 -4.57 -2.05
CA LEU A 217 -0.34 -4.37 -3.10
C LEU A 217 -1.37 -3.38 -2.57
N SER A 218 -1.52 -2.25 -3.24
CA SER A 218 -2.59 -1.29 -2.96
C SER A 218 -3.58 -1.34 -4.10
N ARG A 219 -4.83 -1.72 -3.80
CA ARG A 219 -5.93 -1.89 -4.77
C ARG A 219 -6.85 -0.68 -4.86
N GLY A 220 -6.48 0.42 -4.20
CA GLY A 220 -7.23 1.67 -4.18
C GLY A 220 -7.08 2.50 -5.45
N TYR A 221 -7.22 3.81 -5.30
CA TYR A 221 -6.94 4.77 -6.37
C TYR A 221 -5.48 4.65 -6.82
N GLY A 222 -5.26 4.17 -8.05
CA GLY A 222 -3.93 3.94 -8.58
C GLY A 222 -3.34 2.61 -8.11
N ASN A 223 -4.00 1.51 -8.50
CA ASN A 223 -3.56 0.12 -8.29
C ASN A 223 -2.04 0.03 -8.45
N CYS A 224 -1.34 -0.25 -7.36
CA CYS A 224 0.12 -0.27 -7.39
C CYS A 224 0.70 -1.48 -6.68
N ARG A 225 1.82 -1.93 -7.23
CA ARG A 225 2.70 -2.92 -6.65
C ARG A 225 3.95 -2.21 -6.16
N ILE A 226 4.23 -2.38 -4.88
CA ILE A 226 5.35 -1.75 -4.21
C ILE A 226 6.24 -2.87 -3.69
N THR A 227 7.49 -2.92 -4.15
CA THR A 227 8.42 -3.99 -3.79
C THR A 227 9.63 -3.41 -3.09
N ALA A 228 9.93 -3.88 -1.90
CA ALA A 228 11.21 -3.58 -1.26
C ALA A 228 12.33 -4.17 -2.11
N THR A 229 13.41 -3.42 -2.32
CA THR A 229 14.60 -3.98 -2.98
C THR A 229 15.54 -4.59 -1.96
N GLY A 230 16.62 -5.24 -2.45
CA GLY A 230 17.72 -5.70 -1.61
C GLY A 230 18.62 -4.57 -1.08
N THR A 231 18.23 -3.30 -1.26
CA THR A 231 18.94 -2.11 -0.81
C THR A 231 18.07 -1.30 0.14
N THR A 232 18.61 -0.91 1.30
CA THR A 232 17.86 -0.22 2.36
C THR A 232 17.23 1.08 1.85
N PHE A 233 15.97 1.32 2.24
CA PHE A 233 15.13 2.47 1.87
C PHE A 233 14.71 2.55 0.40
N VAL A 234 15.21 1.66 -0.48
CA VAL A 234 14.84 1.71 -1.90
C VAL A 234 13.64 0.80 -2.17
N TRP A 235 12.56 1.42 -2.60
CA TRP A 235 11.32 0.80 -3.03
C TRP A 235 11.16 0.91 -4.53
N TRP A 236 10.62 -0.14 -5.14
CA TRP A 236 10.20 -0.13 -6.54
C TRP A 236 8.68 -0.03 -6.59
N VAL A 237 8.16 1.09 -7.09
CA VAL A 237 6.73 1.39 -7.11
C VAL A 237 6.23 1.37 -8.56
N GLN A 238 5.27 0.49 -8.84
CA GLN A 238 4.71 0.28 -10.16
C GLN A 238 3.20 0.50 -10.11
N TYR A 239 2.70 1.44 -10.89
CA TYR A 239 1.28 1.76 -10.97
C TYR A 239 0.68 1.18 -12.24
N PHE A 240 -0.52 0.64 -12.12
CA PHE A 240 -1.25 -0.04 -13.19
C PHE A 240 -2.60 0.65 -13.39
N ASN A 241 -3.08 0.63 -14.64
CA ASN A 241 -4.47 1.01 -14.93
C ASN A 241 -5.44 -0.15 -14.64
N SER A 242 -6.72 0.03 -14.97
CA SER A 242 -7.77 -0.98 -14.80
C SER A 242 -7.61 -2.23 -15.68
N GLU A 243 -6.74 -2.18 -16.70
CA GLU A 243 -6.43 -3.30 -17.60
C GLU A 243 -5.08 -3.96 -17.25
N ASP A 244 -4.57 -3.75 -16.04
CA ASP A 244 -3.27 -4.23 -15.56
C ASP A 244 -2.06 -3.79 -16.43
N THR A 245 -2.21 -2.69 -17.17
CA THR A 245 -1.12 -2.11 -17.95
C THR A 245 -0.31 -1.13 -17.08
N LEU A 246 1.01 -1.27 -17.08
CA LEU A 246 1.94 -0.40 -16.35
C LEU A 246 1.87 1.03 -16.90
N ILE A 247 1.44 1.98 -16.08
CA ILE A 247 1.30 3.40 -16.46
C ILE A 247 2.40 4.29 -15.87
N LEU A 248 2.94 3.92 -14.71
CA LEU A 248 4.01 4.66 -14.05
C LEU A 248 4.94 3.70 -13.33
N ASN A 249 6.24 3.87 -13.53
CA ASN A 249 7.28 3.05 -12.95
C ASN A 249 8.29 3.95 -12.24
N THR A 250 8.47 3.79 -10.94
CA THR A 250 9.36 4.63 -10.14
C THR A 250 10.23 3.82 -9.18
N LEU A 251 11.38 4.41 -8.85
CA LEU A 251 12.18 4.03 -7.69
C LEU A 251 12.06 5.13 -6.64
N GLU A 252 11.81 4.76 -5.40
CA GLU A 252 11.62 5.69 -4.31
C GLU A 252 12.57 5.38 -3.15
N VAL A 253 13.23 6.41 -2.63
CA VAL A 253 14.01 6.33 -1.39
C VAL A 253 13.15 6.91 -0.26
N SER A 254 12.61 6.03 0.58
CA SER A 254 11.74 6.40 1.71
C SER A 254 11.68 5.29 2.77
N ASP A 255 11.13 5.58 3.96
CA ASP A 255 10.85 4.55 4.97
C ASP A 255 9.84 3.52 4.44
N VAL A 256 8.70 4.01 3.96
CA VAL A 256 7.66 3.30 3.22
C VAL A 256 7.02 4.31 2.27
N PRO A 257 6.70 3.95 1.00
CA PRO A 257 6.04 4.86 0.08
C PRO A 257 4.68 5.32 0.61
N SER A 258 4.43 6.63 0.54
CA SER A 258 3.23 7.25 1.13
C SER A 258 1.92 6.69 0.58
N VAL A 259 1.92 6.20 -0.67
CA VAL A 259 0.78 5.54 -1.32
C VAL A 259 0.38 4.20 -0.67
N ALA A 260 1.21 3.64 0.20
CA ALA A 260 0.90 2.46 1.01
C ALA A 260 0.35 2.80 2.39
N CYS A 261 0.49 4.07 2.81
CA CYS A 261 0.22 4.49 4.17
C CYS A 261 -1.22 5.02 4.28
N ALA A 262 -1.90 4.64 5.36
CA ALA A 262 -3.15 5.29 5.73
C ALA A 262 -2.87 6.75 6.13
N SER A 263 -3.70 7.66 5.65
CA SER A 263 -3.57 9.06 6.01
C SER A 263 -4.01 9.28 7.47
N PRO A 264 -3.44 10.28 8.19
CA PRO A 264 -3.90 10.61 9.54
C PRO A 264 -5.40 10.91 9.63
N GLU A 265 -5.96 11.57 8.62
CA GLU A 265 -7.38 11.87 8.51
C GLU A 265 -8.25 10.62 8.37
N ASP A 266 -7.84 9.64 7.54
CA ASP A 266 -8.59 8.39 7.39
C ASP A 266 -8.59 7.54 8.67
N ILE A 267 -7.53 7.63 9.49
CA ILE A 267 -7.45 6.96 10.80
C ILE A 267 -8.40 7.62 11.80
N ILE A 268 -8.50 8.94 11.79
CA ILE A 268 -9.45 9.69 12.62
C ILE A 268 -10.89 9.33 12.22
N ASP A 269 -11.19 9.33 10.92
CA ASP A 269 -12.50 8.90 10.41
C ASP A 269 -12.82 7.45 10.80
N SER A 270 -11.82 6.57 10.79
CA SER A 270 -11.98 5.17 11.20
C SER A 270 -12.28 5.03 12.70
N CYS A 271 -11.74 5.93 13.53
CA CYS A 271 -12.09 6.04 14.95
C CYS A 271 -13.58 6.37 15.14
N GLU A 272 -14.12 7.29 14.35
CA GLU A 272 -15.54 7.67 14.39
C GLU A 272 -16.44 6.54 13.86
N ARG A 273 -16.08 5.94 12.72
CA ARG A 273 -16.80 4.80 12.12
C ARG A 273 -16.88 3.63 13.08
N LEU A 274 -15.80 3.30 13.79
CA LEU A 274 -15.83 2.23 14.76
C LEU A 274 -16.81 2.53 15.90
N GLN A 275 -16.89 3.77 16.40
CA GLN A 275 -17.89 4.15 17.41
C GLN A 275 -19.33 3.96 16.92
N GLU A 276 -19.60 4.25 15.66
CA GLU A 276 -20.92 4.03 15.05
C GLU A 276 -21.25 2.55 14.96
N ILE A 277 -20.31 1.72 14.51
CA ILE A 277 -20.44 0.26 14.47
C ILE A 277 -20.74 -0.28 15.88
N LEU A 278 -20.01 0.18 16.90
CA LEU A 278 -20.22 -0.25 18.28
C LEU A 278 -21.62 0.10 18.80
N LYS A 279 -22.21 1.23 18.40
CA LYS A 279 -23.58 1.61 18.81
C LYS A 279 -24.67 0.77 18.15
N VAL A 280 -24.39 0.19 16.98
CA VAL A 280 -25.36 -0.61 16.22
C VAL A 280 -25.35 -2.05 16.69
N TYR A 281 -24.16 -2.59 16.94
CA TYR A 281 -23.98 -4.02 17.18
C TYR A 281 -23.77 -4.40 18.66
N LEU A 282 -23.47 -3.45 19.55
CA LEU A 282 -23.28 -3.67 21.00
C LEU A 282 -24.21 -2.81 21.86
#